data_AF-A0A7S3P7V8-F1
#
_entry.id   AF-A0A7S3P7V8-F1
#
_cell.length_a   1.000
_cell.length_b   1.000
_cell.length_c   1.000
_cell.angle_alpha   90.00
_cell.angle_beta   90.00
_cell.angle_gamma   90.00
#
_symmetry.space_group_name_H-M   'P 1'
#
loop_
_entity.id
_entity.type
_entity.pdbx_description
1 polymer ?
#
loop_
_entity_poly.entity_id
_entity_poly.type
_entity_poly.pdbx_seq_one_letter_code
_entity_poly.pdbx_strand_id
1 'polypeptide(L)'
;MISSYQRSTNTVVEVEPMVEQRPRAEKKKPNIRRMLGFGFLSMGTVSLLIVALSSMPHGSPFRMETIPIEMEGRTLKLNEETTSLEEGCEATIILMRHCEKGNLKKHCDYIGLERSVYLASLFGDHGERYPTPAYIFAESPDGRRSSLKRNYREVETAGPLSQKTGVDVDASYNTETEHDLIGHLATLLKRGELCGKVVVIVWKHSSIGRLARKLGCGHDQGCPDEYRGKSFDEIWQLRFVYNFHLAANVEYHHHKRPKLWQVFGNVQEENFDPLAFSKKMRDFPVGGRMGPPHWLPEADVLPDERVTSAGDNWDEIKPNFVA
;
A
#
# COMPACT_ATOMS: atom_id res chain seq x y z
N MET A 1 -39.37 31.96 28.78
CA MET A 1 -38.50 32.45 27.69
C MET A 1 -38.34 31.31 26.70
N ILE A 2 -39.06 31.35 25.57
CA ILE A 2 -39.05 30.32 24.53
C ILE A 2 -38.13 30.84 23.43
N SER A 3 -36.99 30.19 23.23
CA SER A 3 -35.98 30.57 22.24
C SER A 3 -36.32 29.94 20.89
N SER A 4 -36.78 30.77 19.96
CA SER A 4 -37.08 30.38 18.58
C SER A 4 -35.80 30.21 17.75
N TYR A 5 -35.58 28.99 17.26
CA TYR A 5 -34.50 28.64 16.35
C TYR A 5 -34.92 28.98 14.91
N GLN A 6 -34.35 30.04 14.31
CA GLN A 6 -34.57 30.37 12.90
C GLN A 6 -33.63 29.56 12.01
N ARG A 7 -34.22 28.85 11.02
CA ARG A 7 -33.54 28.05 10.02
C ARG A 7 -33.22 28.93 8.81
N SER A 8 -31.94 29.20 8.56
CA SER A 8 -31.48 29.88 7.35
C SER A 8 -31.52 28.91 6.16
N THR A 9 -32.28 29.25 5.12
CA THR A 9 -32.27 28.56 3.83
C THR A 9 -31.22 29.20 2.93
N ASN A 10 -30.12 28.49 2.68
CA ASN A 10 -29.14 28.91 1.68
C ASN A 10 -29.63 28.52 0.27
N THR A 11 -29.77 29.54 -0.57
CA THR A 11 -30.06 29.43 -2.00
C THR A 11 -28.84 28.85 -2.73
N VAL A 12 -29.00 27.71 -3.37
CA VAL A 12 -27.99 27.12 -4.26
C VAL A 12 -28.04 27.85 -5.59
N VAL A 13 -26.95 28.56 -5.93
CA VAL A 13 -26.75 29.11 -7.27
C VAL A 13 -26.09 28.03 -8.11
N GLU A 14 -26.84 27.53 -9.08
CA GLU A 14 -26.40 26.57 -10.08
C GLU A 14 -25.49 27.29 -11.09
N VAL A 15 -24.21 26.92 -11.14
CA VAL A 15 -23.23 27.47 -12.09
C VAL A 15 -23.02 26.42 -13.17
N GLU A 16 -23.46 26.70 -14.40
CA GLU A 16 -23.23 25.84 -15.55
C GLU A 16 -21.73 25.71 -15.86
N PRO A 17 -21.22 24.50 -16.17
CA PRO A 17 -19.81 24.32 -16.52
C PRO A 17 -19.55 24.83 -17.95
N MET A 18 -18.61 25.78 -18.06
CA MET A 18 -18.03 26.19 -19.33
C MET A 18 -17.26 25.04 -19.96
N VAL A 19 -17.77 24.54 -21.10
CA VAL A 19 -17.12 23.54 -21.94
C VAL A 19 -15.97 24.19 -22.72
N GLU A 20 -14.75 24.02 -22.23
CA GLU A 20 -13.53 24.41 -22.94
C GLU A 20 -13.21 23.37 -24.03
N GLN A 21 -13.41 23.76 -25.30
CA GLN A 21 -13.07 22.95 -26.46
C GLN A 21 -11.55 22.94 -26.68
N ARG A 22 -10.86 21.86 -26.29
CA ARG A 22 -9.45 21.65 -26.63
C ARG A 22 -9.29 21.22 -28.10
N PRO A 23 -8.32 21.77 -28.85
CA PRO A 23 -8.03 21.34 -30.21
C PRO A 23 -7.49 19.91 -30.27
N ARG A 24 -7.97 19.14 -31.25
CA ARG A 24 -7.53 17.75 -31.54
C ARG A 24 -6.05 17.71 -31.89
N ALA A 25 -5.27 17.02 -31.07
CA ALA A 25 -3.89 16.64 -31.40
C ALA A 25 -3.87 15.62 -32.55
N GLU A 26 -3.14 15.97 -33.62
CA GLU A 26 -2.89 15.15 -34.79
C GLU A 26 -2.04 13.92 -34.42
N LYS A 27 -2.57 12.71 -34.69
CA LYS A 27 -1.86 11.44 -34.47
C LYS A 27 -0.80 11.24 -35.54
N LYS A 28 0.48 11.44 -35.21
CA LYS A 28 1.61 10.94 -36.03
C LYS A 28 1.66 9.41 -35.97
N LYS A 29 1.57 8.77 -37.15
CA LYS A 29 1.69 7.32 -37.34
C LYS A 29 3.13 6.86 -37.05
N PRO A 30 3.34 5.75 -36.30
CA PRO A 30 4.66 5.17 -36.17
C PRO A 30 5.07 4.43 -37.45
N ASN A 31 6.31 4.71 -37.86
CA ASN A 31 6.95 4.19 -39.05
C ASN A 31 7.44 2.76 -38.78
N ILE A 32 6.73 1.76 -39.31
CA ILE A 32 7.11 0.33 -39.23
C ILE A 32 8.26 0.10 -40.21
N ARG A 33 9.49 0.05 -39.68
CA ARG A 33 10.62 -0.54 -40.42
C ARG A 33 10.74 -2.01 -40.07
N ARG A 34 10.46 -2.81 -41.10
CA ARG A 34 10.78 -4.24 -41.25
C ARG A 34 12.24 -4.49 -40.83
N MET A 35 12.46 -5.46 -39.95
CA MET A 35 13.66 -6.28 -39.99
C MET A 35 13.26 -7.74 -40.20
N LEU A 36 13.58 -8.23 -41.41
CA LEU A 36 14.01 -9.60 -41.64
C LEU A 36 15.12 -9.90 -40.61
N GLY A 37 15.21 -11.04 -39.94
CA GLY A 37 14.99 -12.41 -40.40
C GLY A 37 16.29 -13.15 -40.09
N PHE A 38 16.28 -14.07 -39.14
CA PHE A 38 17.29 -15.12 -39.02
C PHE A 38 16.61 -16.32 -38.37
N GLY A 39 16.41 -17.35 -39.19
CA GLY A 39 16.00 -18.66 -38.72
C GLY A 39 17.16 -19.34 -38.02
N PHE A 40 16.83 -20.07 -36.95
CA PHE A 40 17.58 -21.25 -36.56
C PHE A 40 16.58 -22.36 -36.28
N LEU A 41 16.55 -23.32 -37.19
CA LEU A 41 16.14 -24.69 -36.91
C LEU A 41 17.03 -25.25 -35.81
N SER A 42 16.43 -25.80 -34.74
CA SER A 42 17.04 -26.93 -34.03
C SER A 42 15.95 -27.94 -33.71
N MET A 43 16.01 -29.06 -34.42
CA MET A 43 15.25 -30.27 -34.18
C MET A 43 15.71 -31.00 -32.91
N GLY A 44 14.80 -31.77 -32.32
CA GLY A 44 15.08 -32.90 -31.43
C GLY A 44 15.23 -32.49 -29.96
N THR A 45 14.60 -33.14 -28.99
CA THR A 45 14.25 -34.55 -28.87
C THR A 45 13.01 -34.73 -27.98
N VAL A 46 12.07 -35.57 -28.42
CA VAL A 46 10.97 -36.06 -27.58
C VAL A 46 11.50 -37.27 -26.82
N SER A 47 11.85 -37.08 -25.55
CA SER A 47 12.15 -38.19 -24.64
C SER A 47 10.83 -38.71 -24.06
N LEU A 48 10.39 -39.82 -24.65
CA LEU A 48 9.31 -40.68 -24.19
C LEU A 48 9.77 -41.38 -22.89
N LEU A 49 9.32 -40.92 -21.73
CA LEU A 49 9.55 -41.63 -20.47
C LEU A 49 8.37 -42.58 -20.22
N ILE A 50 8.53 -43.83 -20.65
CA ILE A 50 7.67 -44.96 -20.25
C ILE A 50 8.11 -45.36 -18.85
N VAL A 51 7.34 -44.99 -17.82
CA VAL A 51 7.48 -45.58 -16.48
C VAL A 51 6.56 -46.79 -16.40
N ALA A 52 7.18 -47.94 -16.21
CA ALA A 52 6.55 -49.23 -16.01
C ALA A 52 5.62 -49.21 -14.79
N LEU A 53 4.33 -49.49 -15.02
CA LEU A 53 3.38 -49.86 -13.99
C LEU A 53 3.54 -51.36 -13.71
N SER A 54 4.32 -51.68 -12.68
CA SER A 54 4.44 -53.04 -12.14
C SER A 54 3.35 -53.25 -11.08
N SER A 55 2.39 -54.10 -11.43
CA SER A 55 1.76 -55.14 -10.60
C SER A 55 1.79 -54.95 -9.07
N MET A 56 0.66 -54.53 -8.50
CA MET A 56 0.36 -54.77 -7.07
C MET A 56 -0.61 -55.94 -6.90
N PRO A 57 -0.38 -56.83 -5.91
CA PRO A 57 -1.23 -57.97 -5.64
C PRO A 57 -2.58 -57.54 -5.04
N HIS A 58 -3.65 -58.22 -5.46
CA HIS A 58 -4.99 -58.13 -4.89
C HIS A 58 -4.95 -58.49 -3.39
N GLY A 59 -5.08 -57.48 -2.54
CA GLY A 59 -5.33 -57.60 -1.11
C GLY A 59 -6.83 -57.59 -0.81
N SER A 60 -7.22 -58.43 0.13
CA SER A 60 -8.56 -58.80 0.59
C SER A 60 -9.58 -57.68 0.84
N PRO A 61 -10.90 -57.99 0.80
CA PRO A 61 -11.96 -57.06 1.13
C PRO A 61 -11.83 -56.58 2.59
N PHE A 62 -11.58 -55.29 2.76
CA PHE A 62 -11.50 -54.63 4.06
C PHE A 62 -12.91 -54.55 4.66
N ARG A 63 -13.15 -55.35 5.71
CA ARG A 63 -14.38 -55.32 6.50
C ARG A 63 -14.36 -54.05 7.35
N MET A 64 -15.20 -53.09 6.98
CA MET A 64 -15.38 -51.85 7.72
C MET A 64 -16.19 -52.14 8.99
N GLU A 65 -15.50 -52.35 10.11
CA GLU A 65 -16.14 -52.28 11.43
C GLU A 65 -16.39 -50.81 11.75
N THR A 66 -17.67 -50.44 11.76
CA THR A 66 -18.17 -49.20 12.31
C THR A 66 -17.90 -49.18 13.81
N ILE A 67 -16.88 -48.45 14.22
CA ILE A 67 -16.67 -48.05 15.61
C ILE A 67 -17.61 -46.88 15.88
N PRO A 68 -18.55 -46.96 16.84
CA PRO A 68 -19.33 -45.80 17.25
C PRO A 68 -18.38 -44.79 17.91
N ILE A 69 -18.17 -43.66 17.27
CA ILE A 69 -17.47 -42.52 17.86
C ILE A 69 -18.49 -41.79 18.74
N GLU A 70 -18.45 -42.07 20.03
CA GLU A 70 -19.11 -41.26 21.04
C GLU A 70 -18.41 -39.90 21.08
N MET A 71 -19.03 -38.88 20.48
CA MET A 71 -18.51 -37.50 20.50
C MET A 71 -18.84 -36.87 21.86
N GLU A 72 -18.13 -37.30 22.90
CA GLU A 72 -18.11 -36.60 24.18
C GLU A 72 -17.43 -35.23 23.99
N GLY A 73 -18.15 -34.18 24.39
CA GLY A 73 -17.82 -32.77 24.18
C GLY A 73 -16.41 -32.40 24.60
N ARG A 74 -15.47 -32.44 23.67
CA ARG A 74 -14.19 -31.75 23.80
C ARG A 74 -14.43 -30.26 23.57
N THR A 75 -14.77 -29.54 24.64
CA THR A 75 -14.46 -28.11 24.76
C THR A 75 -12.96 -27.95 24.49
N LEU A 76 -12.62 -27.50 23.28
CA LEU A 76 -11.27 -27.07 22.95
C LEU A 76 -10.91 -25.96 23.94
N LYS A 77 -10.05 -26.28 24.91
CA LYS A 77 -9.39 -25.27 25.74
C LYS A 77 -8.47 -24.48 24.82
N LEU A 78 -9.00 -23.42 24.20
CA LEU A 78 -8.19 -22.37 23.61
C LEU A 78 -7.35 -21.79 24.75
N ASN A 79 -6.03 -21.92 24.63
CA ASN A 79 -5.10 -21.34 25.59
C ASN A 79 -5.42 -19.84 25.72
N GLU A 80 -5.68 -19.42 26.95
CA GLU A 80 -6.29 -18.17 27.41
C GLU A 80 -5.40 -16.93 27.23
N GLU A 81 -4.42 -17.00 26.33
CA GLU A 81 -3.41 -15.96 26.08
C GLU A 81 -3.61 -15.25 24.73
N THR A 82 -4.76 -15.46 24.09
CA THR A 82 -5.29 -14.49 23.12
C THR A 82 -5.97 -13.39 23.91
N THR A 83 -5.32 -12.22 23.99
CA THR A 83 -5.96 -10.93 24.27
C THR A 83 -7.35 -10.94 23.66
N SER A 84 -8.38 -10.81 24.50
CA SER A 84 -9.77 -10.94 24.07
C SER A 84 -10.10 -9.80 23.11
N LEU A 85 -9.98 -10.07 21.81
CA LEU A 85 -10.43 -9.18 20.75
C LEU A 85 -11.91 -8.90 20.95
N GLU A 86 -12.25 -7.64 21.22
CA GLU A 86 -13.64 -7.23 21.34
C GLU A 86 -14.30 -7.24 19.97
N GLU A 87 -15.57 -7.63 19.94
CA GLU A 87 -16.35 -7.55 18.70
C GLU A 87 -16.42 -6.12 18.19
N GLY A 88 -16.29 -5.94 16.88
CA GLY A 88 -16.29 -4.61 16.28
C GLY A 88 -14.96 -3.88 16.44
N CYS A 89 -13.92 -4.53 16.97
CA CYS A 89 -12.57 -4.01 16.91
C CYS A 89 -12.17 -3.68 15.46
N GLU A 90 -11.66 -2.46 15.24
CA GLU A 90 -11.33 -1.98 13.91
C GLU A 90 -9.83 -1.69 13.77
N ALA A 91 -9.26 -1.97 12.61
CA ALA A 91 -7.91 -1.56 12.24
C ALA A 91 -7.93 -0.95 10.84
N THR A 92 -7.10 0.04 10.58
CA THR A 92 -7.01 0.66 9.25
C THR A 92 -5.61 0.54 8.70
N ILE A 93 -5.48 -0.01 7.50
CA ILE A 93 -4.22 -0.03 6.75
C ILE A 93 -4.35 0.94 5.59
N ILE A 94 -3.46 1.91 5.54
CA ILE A 94 -3.40 2.93 4.51
C ILE A 94 -2.27 2.59 3.55
N LEU A 95 -2.61 2.36 2.27
CA LEU A 95 -1.63 2.14 1.20
C LEU A 95 -1.47 3.42 0.39
N MET A 96 -0.24 3.87 0.26
CA MET A 96 0.13 5.04 -0.52
C MET A 96 1.22 4.69 -1.53
N ARG A 97 1.20 5.40 -2.65
CA ARG A 97 2.29 5.36 -3.61
C ARG A 97 3.44 6.26 -3.16
N HIS A 98 4.67 5.87 -3.47
CA HIS A 98 5.81 6.78 -3.39
C HIS A 98 5.63 8.08 -4.23
N CYS A 99 6.35 9.12 -3.86
CA CYS A 99 6.46 10.43 -4.52
C CYS A 99 6.83 10.38 -6.03
N GLU A 100 6.62 11.52 -6.69
CA GLU A 100 7.14 11.82 -8.03
C GLU A 100 8.67 11.76 -8.05
N LYS A 101 9.21 11.38 -9.20
CA LYS A 101 10.67 11.34 -9.41
C LYS A 101 11.20 12.40 -10.38
N GLY A 102 10.31 13.04 -11.15
CA GLY A 102 10.71 13.92 -12.24
C GLY A 102 11.79 13.30 -13.14
N ASN A 103 12.91 14.03 -13.26
CA ASN A 103 14.10 13.58 -14.00
C ASN A 103 15.04 12.70 -13.16
N LEU A 104 14.89 12.70 -11.84
CA LEU A 104 15.69 11.89 -10.93
C LEU A 104 15.26 10.42 -11.07
N LYS A 105 16.23 9.51 -11.11
CA LYS A 105 15.91 8.08 -11.31
C LYS A 105 15.48 7.37 -10.03
N LYS A 106 16.12 7.70 -8.90
CA LYS A 106 16.04 6.93 -7.66
C LYS A 106 15.34 7.66 -6.51
N HIS A 107 15.30 8.99 -6.57
CA HIS A 107 14.85 9.88 -5.50
C HIS A 107 13.59 10.65 -5.90
N CYS A 108 12.91 11.23 -4.91
CA CYS A 108 11.83 12.16 -5.12
C CYS A 108 12.34 13.43 -5.81
N ASP A 109 11.56 14.00 -6.74
CA ASP A 109 11.80 15.37 -7.16
C ASP A 109 11.22 16.37 -6.14
N TYR A 110 11.41 17.67 -6.40
CA TYR A 110 10.92 18.73 -5.52
C TYR A 110 9.41 18.61 -5.23
N ILE A 111 8.60 18.44 -6.28
CA ILE A 111 7.14 18.32 -6.14
C ILE A 111 6.77 17.07 -5.33
N GLY A 112 7.47 15.96 -5.58
CA GLY A 112 7.29 14.72 -4.84
C GLY A 112 7.62 14.84 -3.36
N LEU A 113 8.62 15.65 -2.99
CA LEU A 113 8.93 15.92 -1.59
C LEU A 113 7.94 16.88 -0.95
N GLU A 114 7.50 17.94 -1.63
CA GLU A 114 6.41 18.79 -1.11
C GLU A 114 5.15 17.95 -0.85
N ARG A 115 4.86 17.01 -1.75
CA ARG A 115 3.75 16.07 -1.59
C ARG A 115 3.95 15.17 -0.38
N SER A 116 5.15 14.67 -0.11
CA SER A 116 5.38 13.82 1.07
C SER A 116 5.17 14.59 2.37
N VAL A 117 5.58 15.87 2.42
CA VAL A 117 5.29 16.76 3.57
C VAL A 117 3.79 17.03 3.69
N TYR A 118 3.08 17.25 2.56
CA TYR A 118 1.63 17.40 2.57
C TYR A 118 0.93 16.15 3.09
N LEU A 119 1.29 14.96 2.59
CA LEU A 119 0.72 13.69 3.04
C LEU A 119 0.93 13.50 4.55
N ALA A 120 2.13 13.80 5.06
CA ALA A 120 2.42 13.77 6.49
C ALA A 120 1.53 14.73 7.30
N SER A 121 1.17 15.89 6.74
CA SER A 121 0.29 16.85 7.41
C SER A 121 -1.13 16.32 7.63
N LEU A 122 -1.55 15.26 6.93
CA LEU A 122 -2.86 14.63 7.08
C LEU A 122 -2.98 13.72 8.31
N PHE A 123 -1.87 13.43 9.00
CA PHE A 123 -1.82 12.49 10.13
C PHE A 123 -1.47 13.20 11.43
N GLY A 124 -2.18 12.89 12.51
CA GLY A 124 -1.90 13.39 13.85
C GLY A 124 -3.11 13.29 14.78
N ASP A 125 -2.90 13.57 16.06
CA ASP A 125 -3.94 13.45 17.10
C ASP A 125 -4.58 14.81 17.46
N HIS A 126 -4.31 15.86 16.68
CA HIS A 126 -4.75 17.23 16.93
C HIS A 126 -5.83 17.70 15.94
N GLY A 127 -6.69 16.79 15.51
CA GLY A 127 -7.79 17.06 14.59
C GLY A 127 -7.40 16.96 13.11
N GLU A 128 -6.25 16.37 12.81
CA GLU A 128 -5.92 15.94 11.46
C GLU A 128 -6.90 14.88 10.93
N ARG A 129 -6.82 14.62 9.62
CA ARG A 129 -7.74 13.72 8.90
C ARG A 129 -7.61 12.27 9.36
N TYR A 130 -6.37 11.83 9.57
CA TYR A 130 -6.03 10.49 10.02
C TYR A 130 -5.34 10.60 11.39
N PRO A 131 -5.57 9.65 12.31
CA PRO A 131 -4.85 9.61 13.58
C PRO A 131 -3.36 9.31 13.35
N THR A 132 -2.54 9.51 14.37
CA THR A 132 -1.13 9.11 14.34
C THR A 132 -1.03 7.60 14.01
N PRO A 133 -0.25 7.20 12.99
CA PRO A 133 -0.05 5.78 12.68
C PRO A 133 0.67 5.10 13.83
N ALA A 134 0.34 3.84 14.10
CA ALA A 134 1.09 3.01 15.04
C ALA A 134 2.32 2.37 14.40
N TYR A 135 2.29 2.19 13.07
CA TYR A 135 3.37 1.60 12.28
C TYR A 135 3.46 2.29 10.92
N ILE A 136 4.68 2.48 10.44
CA ILE A 136 4.98 3.00 9.11
C ILE A 136 5.91 2.00 8.41
N PHE A 137 5.46 1.47 7.28
CA PHE A 137 6.24 0.58 6.43
C PHE A 137 6.55 1.27 5.09
N ALA A 138 7.73 1.02 4.56
CA ALA A 138 8.13 1.46 3.23
C ALA A 138 8.79 0.32 2.45
N GLU A 139 8.66 0.32 1.11
CA GLU A 139 9.45 -0.61 0.29
C GLU A 139 10.94 -0.32 0.49
N SER A 140 11.67 -1.37 0.85
CA SER A 140 13.10 -1.33 1.04
C SER A 140 13.78 -0.81 -0.23
N PRO A 141 14.79 0.05 -0.08
CA PRO A 141 15.62 0.41 -1.21
C PRO A 141 16.45 -0.78 -1.71
N ASP A 142 16.68 -1.77 -0.85
CA ASP A 142 17.40 -3.00 -1.14
C ASP A 142 16.47 -4.09 -1.70
N GLY A 143 17.05 -5.14 -2.28
CA GLY A 143 16.28 -6.22 -2.94
C GLY A 143 16.12 -6.05 -4.46
N ARG A 144 16.78 -5.05 -5.06
CA ARG A 144 16.95 -5.00 -6.51
C ARG A 144 18.25 -5.68 -6.89
N ARG A 145 18.22 -6.53 -7.93
CA ARG A 145 19.42 -7.17 -8.52
C ARG A 145 20.53 -6.18 -8.94
N SER A 146 20.23 -4.89 -9.01
CA SER A 146 21.17 -3.84 -9.39
C SER A 146 21.10 -2.69 -8.38
N SER A 147 22.24 -2.39 -7.76
CA SER A 147 22.44 -1.21 -6.90
C SER A 147 22.15 0.12 -7.62
N LEU A 148 22.23 0.13 -8.95
CA LEU A 148 21.86 1.27 -9.79
C LEU A 148 20.35 1.52 -9.86
N LYS A 149 19.52 0.63 -9.30
CA LYS A 149 18.05 0.70 -9.34
C LYS A 149 17.41 0.66 -7.94
N ARG A 150 18.09 1.19 -6.92
CA ARG A 150 17.52 1.32 -5.58
C ARG A 150 16.27 2.22 -5.59
N ASN A 151 15.28 1.85 -4.80
CA ASN A 151 13.99 2.55 -4.69
C ASN A 151 13.98 3.38 -3.39
N TYR A 152 14.48 4.62 -3.43
CA TYR A 152 14.55 5.45 -2.22
C TYR A 152 13.27 6.22 -1.93
N ARG A 153 12.48 6.43 -2.98
CA ARG A 153 11.27 7.24 -2.98
C ARG A 153 10.25 6.79 -1.94
N GLU A 154 10.11 5.51 -1.69
CA GLU A 154 9.18 4.96 -0.71
C GLU A 154 9.56 5.42 0.70
N VAL A 155 10.84 5.36 1.05
CA VAL A 155 11.36 5.85 2.33
C VAL A 155 11.29 7.37 2.41
N GLU A 156 11.68 8.08 1.35
CA GLU A 156 11.62 9.55 1.29
C GLU A 156 10.18 10.09 1.40
N THR A 157 9.19 9.34 0.90
CA THR A 157 7.78 9.69 1.04
C THR A 157 7.29 9.49 2.48
N ALA A 158 7.78 8.44 3.16
CA ALA A 158 7.41 8.14 4.55
C ALA A 158 8.17 9.03 5.57
N GLY A 159 9.32 9.58 5.19
CA GLY A 159 10.22 10.33 6.07
C GLY A 159 9.55 11.47 6.85
N PRO A 160 8.88 12.43 6.18
CA PRO A 160 8.21 13.54 6.88
C PRO A 160 7.13 13.07 7.87
N LEU A 161 6.41 11.99 7.56
CA LEU A 161 5.40 11.42 8.46
C LEU A 161 6.06 10.82 9.71
N SER A 162 7.14 10.06 9.52
CA SER A 162 7.93 9.49 10.62
C SER A 162 8.47 10.58 11.54
N GLN A 163 9.03 11.64 10.98
CA GLN A 163 9.56 12.76 11.77
C GLN A 163 8.47 13.53 12.51
N LYS A 164 7.31 13.76 11.86
CA LYS A 164 6.17 14.42 12.51
C LYS A 164 5.64 13.61 13.69
N THR A 165 5.55 12.29 13.55
CA THR A 165 4.84 11.40 14.49
C THR A 165 5.76 10.73 15.51
N GLY A 166 7.07 10.73 15.28
CA GLY A 166 8.05 9.98 16.07
C GLY A 166 8.02 8.47 15.85
N VAL A 167 7.29 7.99 14.83
CA VAL A 167 7.17 6.57 14.50
C VAL A 167 8.19 6.20 13.44
N ASP A 168 9.07 5.24 13.74
CA ASP A 168 10.12 4.83 12.80
C ASP A 168 9.55 4.19 11.52
N VAL A 169 10.24 4.41 10.40
CA VAL A 169 9.95 3.74 9.13
C VAL A 169 10.61 2.37 9.09
N ASP A 170 9.82 1.31 9.05
CA ASP A 170 10.31 -0.05 8.78
C ASP A 170 10.43 -0.28 7.27
N ALA A 171 11.66 -0.24 6.78
CA ALA A 171 12.04 -0.49 5.38
C ALA A 171 12.71 -1.86 5.18
N SER A 172 12.40 -2.86 6.02
CA SER A 172 12.98 -4.21 5.93
C SER A 172 12.36 -5.10 4.84
N TYR A 173 11.23 -4.68 4.25
CA TYR A 173 10.47 -5.46 3.27
C TYR A 173 10.62 -4.93 1.85
N ASN A 174 10.77 -5.81 0.86
CA ASN A 174 10.85 -5.44 -0.55
C ASN A 174 9.82 -6.21 -1.41
N THR A 175 9.85 -6.02 -2.72
CA THR A 175 8.95 -6.73 -3.65
C THR A 175 8.99 -8.27 -3.50
N GLU A 176 10.15 -8.86 -3.13
CA GLU A 176 10.34 -10.31 -2.98
C GLU A 176 9.86 -10.81 -1.60
N THR A 177 10.06 -10.02 -0.55
CA THR A 177 9.61 -10.30 0.84
C THR A 177 8.24 -9.69 1.17
N GLU A 178 7.48 -9.24 0.16
CA GLU A 178 6.11 -8.69 0.34
C GLU A 178 5.19 -9.65 1.11
N HIS A 179 5.38 -10.96 0.94
CA HIS A 179 4.62 -11.99 1.66
C HIS A 179 4.92 -12.03 3.16
N ASP A 180 6.15 -11.70 3.57
CA ASP A 180 6.55 -11.62 4.98
C ASP A 180 5.89 -10.42 5.66
N LEU A 181 5.81 -9.27 4.98
CA LEU A 181 5.05 -8.10 5.47
C LEU A 181 3.59 -8.45 5.71
N ILE A 182 2.96 -9.17 4.77
CA ILE A 182 1.56 -9.60 4.92
C ILE A 182 1.40 -10.57 6.10
N GLY A 183 2.32 -11.52 6.27
CA GLY A 183 2.34 -12.43 7.41
C GLY A 183 2.50 -11.70 8.75
N HIS A 184 3.35 -10.68 8.78
CA HIS A 184 3.54 -9.80 9.94
C HIS A 184 2.24 -9.06 10.27
N LEU A 185 1.64 -8.36 9.31
CA LEU A 185 0.38 -7.63 9.51
C LEU A 185 -0.77 -8.55 9.94
N ALA A 186 -0.87 -9.75 9.35
CA ALA A 186 -1.86 -10.74 9.74
C ALA A 186 -1.67 -11.23 11.18
N THR A 187 -0.41 -11.33 11.63
CA THR A 187 -0.08 -11.66 13.03
C THR A 187 -0.52 -10.55 13.98
N LEU A 188 -0.24 -9.29 13.65
CA LEU A 188 -0.66 -8.14 14.46
C LEU A 188 -2.20 -8.04 14.55
N LEU A 189 -2.91 -8.24 13.43
CA LEU A 189 -4.38 -8.31 13.41
C LEU A 189 -4.89 -9.45 14.28
N LYS A 190 -4.34 -10.66 14.13
CA LYS A 190 -4.79 -11.85 14.88
C LYS A 190 -4.64 -11.68 16.40
N ARG A 191 -3.61 -10.96 16.85
CA ARG A 191 -3.36 -10.67 18.27
C ARG A 191 -4.13 -9.45 18.78
N GLY A 192 -4.82 -8.73 17.90
CA GLY A 192 -5.50 -7.49 18.23
C GLY A 192 -4.57 -6.31 18.50
N GLU A 193 -3.30 -6.42 18.16
CA GLU A 193 -2.32 -5.35 18.36
C GLU A 193 -2.62 -4.12 17.50
N LEU A 194 -3.39 -4.28 16.42
CA LEU A 194 -3.86 -3.18 15.55
C LEU A 194 -5.24 -2.62 15.90
N CYS A 195 -5.88 -3.08 16.99
CA CYS A 195 -7.20 -2.59 17.36
C CYS A 195 -7.19 -1.09 17.64
N GLY A 196 -8.06 -0.33 16.97
CA GLY A 196 -8.15 1.12 17.03
C GLY A 196 -6.98 1.86 16.38
N LYS A 197 -6.10 1.18 15.63
CA LYS A 197 -4.85 1.77 15.10
C LYS A 197 -4.84 1.89 13.59
N VAL A 198 -4.00 2.83 13.13
CA VAL A 198 -3.66 3.04 11.72
C VAL A 198 -2.26 2.49 11.42
N VAL A 199 -2.12 1.82 10.29
CA VAL A 199 -0.84 1.44 9.70
C VAL A 199 -0.69 2.16 8.37
N VAL A 200 0.47 2.73 8.11
CA VAL A 200 0.80 3.33 6.82
C VAL A 200 1.79 2.45 6.07
N ILE A 201 1.54 2.21 4.78
CA ILE A 201 2.45 1.47 3.89
C ILE A 201 2.68 2.29 2.63
N VAL A 202 3.93 2.70 2.41
CA VAL A 202 4.36 3.36 1.17
C VAL A 202 5.00 2.35 0.25
N TRP A 203 4.45 2.19 -0.96
CA TRP A 203 4.87 1.13 -1.87
C TRP A 203 4.90 1.57 -3.34
N LYS A 204 5.44 0.71 -4.20
CA LYS A 204 5.38 0.91 -5.65
C LYS A 204 3.96 0.73 -6.19
N HIS A 205 3.47 1.71 -6.96
CA HIS A 205 2.13 1.71 -7.58
C HIS A 205 1.73 0.38 -8.25
N SER A 206 2.63 -0.23 -9.05
CA SER A 206 2.34 -1.48 -9.75
C SER A 206 2.09 -2.67 -8.82
N SER A 207 2.49 -2.57 -7.56
CA SER A 207 2.39 -3.62 -6.55
C SER A 207 1.27 -3.36 -5.54
N ILE A 208 0.75 -2.13 -5.41
CA ILE A 208 -0.29 -1.79 -4.42
C ILE A 208 -1.57 -2.61 -4.63
N GLY A 209 -2.06 -2.75 -5.86
CA GLY A 209 -3.26 -3.57 -6.13
C GLY A 209 -3.07 -5.04 -5.74
N ARG A 210 -1.87 -5.60 -5.98
CA ARG A 210 -1.53 -6.97 -5.55
C ARG A 210 -1.46 -7.08 -4.03
N LEU A 211 -0.83 -6.12 -3.37
CA LEU A 211 -0.70 -6.05 -1.92
C LEU A 211 -2.09 -5.97 -1.25
N ALA A 212 -2.97 -5.09 -1.73
CA ALA A 212 -4.35 -4.95 -1.24
C ALA A 212 -5.13 -6.26 -1.34
N ARG A 213 -5.04 -6.96 -2.48
CA ARG A 213 -5.70 -8.28 -2.66
C ARG A 213 -5.17 -9.33 -1.68
N LYS A 214 -3.86 -9.37 -1.45
CA LYS A 214 -3.27 -10.31 -0.49
C LYS A 214 -3.65 -9.98 0.96
N LEU A 215 -3.89 -8.71 1.26
CA LEU A 215 -4.49 -8.24 2.52
C LEU A 215 -6.00 -8.51 2.61
N GLY A 216 -6.60 -9.11 1.58
CA GLY A 216 -8.01 -9.51 1.57
C GLY A 216 -8.96 -8.47 0.99
N CYS A 217 -8.46 -7.36 0.43
CA CYS A 217 -9.25 -6.34 -0.24
C CYS A 217 -9.13 -6.46 -1.77
N GLY A 218 -10.13 -7.05 -2.41
CA GLY A 218 -10.29 -7.07 -3.87
C GLY A 218 -11.45 -6.20 -4.33
N HIS A 219 -11.88 -6.42 -5.58
CA HIS A 219 -12.98 -5.69 -6.21
C HIS A 219 -14.27 -5.71 -5.37
N ASP A 220 -14.65 -6.88 -4.85
CA ASP A 220 -15.85 -7.06 -4.03
C ASP A 220 -15.78 -6.34 -2.66
N GLN A 221 -14.57 -5.95 -2.23
CA GLN A 221 -14.36 -5.19 -1.01
C GLN A 221 -14.22 -3.69 -1.28
N GLY A 222 -14.26 -3.24 -2.55
CA GLY A 222 -14.10 -1.84 -2.92
C GLY A 222 -12.67 -1.42 -3.27
N CYS A 223 -11.71 -2.37 -3.33
CA CYS A 223 -10.36 -2.07 -3.81
C CYS A 223 -10.24 -2.27 -5.32
N PRO A 224 -9.67 -1.30 -6.07
CA PRO A 224 -9.34 -1.49 -7.47
C PRO A 224 -8.31 -2.61 -7.70
N ASP A 225 -8.29 -3.18 -8.90
CA ASP A 225 -7.28 -4.20 -9.25
C ASP A 225 -5.87 -3.63 -9.43
N GLU A 226 -5.80 -2.37 -9.86
CA GLU A 226 -4.57 -1.67 -10.16
C GLU A 226 -4.60 -0.25 -9.61
N TYR A 227 -3.43 0.22 -9.17
CA TYR A 227 -3.24 1.60 -8.78
C TYR A 227 -2.95 2.45 -10.02
N ARG A 228 -3.66 3.58 -10.17
CA ARG A 228 -3.50 4.42 -11.36
C ARG A 228 -2.09 5.03 -11.38
N GLY A 229 -1.24 4.56 -12.31
CA GLY A 229 0.19 4.94 -12.34
C GLY A 229 0.50 6.42 -12.58
N LYS A 230 -0.50 7.28 -12.82
CA LYS A 230 -0.37 8.73 -12.92
C LYS A 230 -0.87 9.49 -11.68
N SER A 231 -1.58 8.81 -10.79
CA SER A 231 -2.06 9.41 -9.55
C SER A 231 -0.98 9.28 -8.47
N PHE A 232 -0.70 10.39 -7.79
CA PHE A 232 0.21 10.45 -6.64
C PHE A 232 -0.53 10.87 -5.37
N ASP A 233 -1.82 11.22 -5.49
CA ASP A 233 -2.70 11.69 -4.41
C ASP A 233 -3.76 10.70 -3.98
N GLU A 234 -3.79 9.53 -4.61
CA GLU A 234 -4.66 8.46 -4.17
C GLU A 234 -4.16 7.88 -2.84
N ILE A 235 -5.05 7.70 -1.90
CA ILE A 235 -4.83 6.93 -0.69
C ILE A 235 -5.84 5.78 -0.69
N TRP A 236 -5.34 4.56 -0.57
CA TRP A 236 -6.19 3.38 -0.43
C TRP A 236 -6.31 3.03 1.04
N GLN A 237 -7.52 3.13 1.58
CA GLN A 237 -7.83 2.82 2.96
C GLN A 237 -8.47 1.43 3.03
N LEU A 238 -7.83 0.52 3.74
CA LEU A 238 -8.31 -0.83 3.99
C LEU A 238 -8.73 -0.91 5.46
N ARG A 239 -10.03 -0.93 5.72
CA ARG A 239 -10.60 -1.05 7.06
C ARG A 239 -10.90 -2.52 7.36
N PHE A 240 -10.33 -3.01 8.44
CA PHE A 240 -10.52 -4.34 8.99
C PHE A 240 -11.47 -4.25 10.18
N VAL A 241 -12.54 -5.05 10.18
CA VAL A 241 -13.50 -5.12 11.29
C VAL A 241 -13.55 -6.55 11.80
N TYR A 242 -13.26 -6.74 13.09
CA TYR A 242 -13.30 -8.04 13.74
C TYR A 242 -14.74 -8.45 14.02
N ASN A 243 -15.12 -9.65 13.56
CA ASN A 243 -16.45 -10.20 13.76
C ASN A 243 -16.36 -11.67 14.19
N PHE A 244 -16.63 -11.94 15.47
CA PHE A 244 -16.56 -13.30 16.01
C PHE A 244 -17.80 -14.12 15.66
N HIS A 245 -18.96 -13.49 15.48
CA HIS A 245 -20.20 -14.19 15.14
C HIS A 245 -20.11 -14.91 13.79
N LEU A 246 -19.37 -14.35 12.83
CA LEU A 246 -19.04 -15.03 11.57
C LEU A 246 -18.17 -16.28 11.77
N ALA A 247 -17.39 -16.35 12.85
CA ALA A 247 -16.59 -17.52 13.17
C ALA A 247 -17.42 -18.64 13.79
N ALA A 248 -18.43 -18.28 14.59
CA ALA A 248 -19.25 -19.22 15.36
C ALA A 248 -20.35 -19.91 14.52
N ASN A 249 -20.87 -19.23 13.49
CA ASN A 249 -22.07 -19.68 12.77
C ASN A 249 -21.81 -20.41 11.45
N VAL A 250 -20.55 -20.63 11.07
CA VAL A 250 -20.25 -21.42 9.87
C VAL A 250 -20.33 -22.90 10.26
N GLU A 251 -21.52 -23.48 10.08
CA GLU A 251 -21.69 -24.92 9.95
C GLU A 251 -20.58 -25.45 9.04
N TYR A 252 -19.94 -26.51 9.49
CA TYR A 252 -18.66 -27.05 9.03
C TYR A 252 -18.74 -27.63 7.61
N HIS A 253 -19.27 -26.88 6.65
CA HIS A 253 -19.31 -27.23 5.24
C HIS A 253 -17.90 -27.05 4.68
N HIS A 254 -17.13 -28.12 4.82
CA HIS A 254 -15.97 -28.52 4.02
C HIS A 254 -15.07 -27.38 3.49
N HIS A 255 -13.97 -27.19 4.22
CA HIS A 255 -12.64 -26.73 3.77
C HIS A 255 -12.27 -25.23 3.76
N LYS A 256 -13.16 -24.29 4.13
CA LYS A 256 -12.74 -22.88 4.31
C LYS A 256 -13.05 -22.38 5.71
N ARG A 257 -12.01 -22.15 6.52
CA ARG A 257 -12.17 -21.49 7.82
C ARG A 257 -12.77 -20.09 7.59
N PRO A 258 -13.77 -19.67 8.39
CA PRO A 258 -14.32 -18.33 8.29
C PRO A 258 -13.22 -17.28 8.50
N LYS A 259 -13.30 -16.19 7.74
CA LYS A 259 -12.44 -15.03 7.94
C LYS A 259 -12.92 -14.30 9.19
N LEU A 260 -12.05 -14.21 10.20
CA LEU A 260 -12.30 -13.48 11.45
C LEU A 260 -12.40 -11.96 11.25
N TRP A 261 -11.76 -11.45 10.20
CA TRP A 261 -11.72 -10.06 9.85
C TRP A 261 -12.44 -9.84 8.52
N GLN A 262 -13.44 -8.95 8.54
CA GLN A 262 -14.03 -8.39 7.34
C GLN A 262 -13.16 -7.23 6.87
N VAL A 263 -13.00 -7.07 5.55
CA VAL A 263 -12.15 -6.02 4.96
C VAL A 263 -13.00 -5.17 4.03
N PHE A 264 -12.89 -3.86 4.17
CA PHE A 264 -13.54 -2.85 3.34
C PHE A 264 -12.49 -1.92 2.77
N GLY A 265 -12.56 -1.66 1.48
CA GLY A 265 -11.67 -0.78 0.74
C GLY A 265 -12.36 0.54 0.41
N ASN A 266 -11.62 1.63 0.52
CA ASN A 266 -12.00 2.94 0.04
C ASN A 266 -10.78 3.59 -0.65
N VAL A 267 -11.02 4.31 -1.77
CA VAL A 267 -9.99 5.08 -2.46
C VAL A 267 -10.36 6.54 -2.35
N GLN A 268 -9.44 7.33 -1.80
CA GLN A 268 -9.62 8.76 -1.58
C GLN A 268 -8.56 9.53 -2.36
N GLU A 269 -8.97 10.58 -3.07
CA GLU A 269 -8.04 11.55 -3.66
C GLU A 269 -7.80 12.70 -2.67
N GLU A 270 -6.54 12.96 -2.35
CA GLU A 270 -6.15 13.99 -1.38
C GLU A 270 -6.06 15.39 -1.99
N ASN A 271 -6.20 15.52 -3.32
CA ASN A 271 -6.25 16.79 -4.04
C ASN A 271 -5.12 17.77 -3.69
N PHE A 272 -3.88 17.28 -3.67
CA PHE A 272 -2.72 18.13 -3.42
C PHE A 272 -2.55 19.16 -4.55
N ASP A 273 -2.58 20.44 -4.16
CA ASP A 273 -2.16 21.54 -5.00
C ASP A 273 -0.76 21.99 -4.54
N PRO A 274 0.30 21.69 -5.31
CA PRO A 274 1.66 22.05 -4.92
C PRO A 274 1.79 23.56 -4.72
N LEU A 275 1.22 24.39 -5.60
CA LEU A 275 1.36 25.83 -5.51
C LEU A 275 0.66 26.40 -4.26
N ALA A 276 -0.54 25.91 -3.94
CA ALA A 276 -1.23 26.31 -2.73
C ALA A 276 -0.48 25.86 -1.47
N PHE A 277 0.08 24.65 -1.50
CA PHE A 277 0.87 24.11 -0.39
C PHE A 277 2.16 24.90 -0.18
N SER A 278 2.94 25.17 -1.23
CA SER A 278 4.17 25.96 -1.14
C SER A 278 3.91 27.36 -0.54
N LYS A 279 2.85 28.04 -1.02
CA LYS A 279 2.43 29.34 -0.47
C LYS A 279 2.10 29.27 1.02
N LYS A 280 1.46 28.18 1.46
CA LYS A 280 1.14 27.94 2.87
C LYS A 280 2.41 27.72 3.70
N MET A 281 3.36 26.96 3.19
CA MET A 281 4.66 26.71 3.83
C MET A 281 5.62 27.91 3.77
N ARG A 282 5.26 28.96 3.02
CA ARG A 282 6.08 30.16 2.79
C ARG A 282 7.42 29.84 2.13
N ASP A 283 7.50 28.73 1.41
CA ASP A 283 8.69 28.34 0.65
C ASP A 283 8.65 28.80 -0.81
N PHE A 284 7.53 29.37 -1.26
CA PHE A 284 7.40 29.97 -2.58
C PHE A 284 8.00 31.39 -2.59
N PRO A 285 9.15 31.62 -3.26
CA PRO A 285 9.81 32.92 -3.22
C PRO A 285 9.05 33.99 -4.00
N VAL A 286 9.12 35.21 -3.49
CA VAL A 286 8.54 36.40 -4.13
C VAL A 286 9.20 36.61 -5.50
N GLY A 287 8.44 36.43 -6.58
CA GLY A 287 8.93 36.53 -7.96
C GLY A 287 9.07 35.20 -8.70
N GLY A 288 8.69 34.07 -8.10
CA GLY A 288 8.49 32.78 -8.79
C GLY A 288 9.76 32.08 -9.26
N ARG A 289 10.94 32.48 -8.78
CA ARG A 289 12.19 31.73 -9.04
C ARG A 289 12.33 30.63 -8.00
N MET A 290 12.10 29.35 -8.36
CA MET A 290 12.27 28.21 -7.44
C MET A 290 13.54 28.36 -6.58
N GLY A 291 13.37 28.65 -5.30
CA GLY A 291 14.43 28.54 -4.29
C GLY A 291 14.46 27.12 -3.74
N PRO A 292 15.52 26.73 -3.01
CA PRO A 292 15.48 25.49 -2.24
C PRO A 292 14.32 25.56 -1.22
N PRO A 293 13.61 24.44 -0.97
CA PRO A 293 12.53 24.44 -0.01
C PRO A 293 13.08 24.80 1.38
N HIS A 294 12.44 25.74 2.06
CA HIS A 294 12.90 26.24 3.36
C HIS A 294 12.88 25.19 4.49
N TRP A 295 12.14 24.10 4.30
CA TRP A 295 12.06 22.97 5.24
C TRP A 295 13.18 21.93 5.02
N LEU A 296 13.95 22.03 3.93
CA LEU A 296 15.23 21.33 3.82
C LEU A 296 16.34 22.24 4.38
N PRO A 297 17.18 21.76 5.30
CA PRO A 297 18.41 22.44 5.66
C PRO A 297 19.23 22.73 4.39
N GLU A 298 19.91 23.88 4.35
CA GLU A 298 20.72 24.31 3.20
C GLU A 298 21.86 23.33 2.85
N ALA A 299 22.20 22.40 3.75
CA ALA A 299 23.15 21.31 3.54
C ALA A 299 22.55 20.05 2.87
N ASP A 300 21.22 19.90 2.84
CA ASP A 300 20.49 18.74 2.30
C ASP A 300 19.92 19.02 0.91
N VAL A 301 20.53 19.96 0.17
CA VAL A 301 20.19 20.21 -1.24
C VAL A 301 20.28 18.90 -1.99
N LEU A 302 19.14 18.48 -2.56
CA LEU A 302 18.98 17.24 -3.32
C LEU A 302 20.27 16.90 -4.06
N PRO A 303 20.89 15.74 -3.75
CA PRO A 303 22.24 15.49 -4.20
C PRO A 303 22.27 15.55 -5.74
N ASP A 304 23.17 16.37 -6.30
CA ASP A 304 23.38 16.45 -7.76
C ASP A 304 23.55 15.01 -8.25
N GLU A 305 22.83 14.61 -9.32
CA GLU A 305 22.89 13.24 -9.86
C GLU A 305 24.33 12.76 -10.12
N ARG A 306 25.28 13.70 -10.25
CA ARG A 306 26.71 13.41 -10.40
C ARG A 306 27.40 12.89 -9.13
N VAL A 307 26.86 13.11 -7.93
CA VAL A 307 27.50 12.74 -6.66
C VAL A 307 27.05 11.34 -6.18
N THR A 308 25.79 10.94 -6.41
CA THR A 308 25.19 9.70 -5.84
C THR A 308 25.59 8.37 -6.51
N SER A 309 26.67 8.36 -7.30
CA SER A 309 27.16 7.16 -7.97
C SER A 309 28.09 6.30 -7.11
N ALA A 310 28.56 6.82 -5.97
CA ALA A 310 29.62 6.22 -5.17
C ALA A 310 29.13 5.62 -3.85
N GLY A 311 28.28 4.59 -3.90
CA GLY A 311 28.14 3.66 -2.77
C GLY A 311 27.67 4.24 -1.43
N ASP A 312 27.06 5.43 -1.42
CA ASP A 312 26.71 6.13 -0.18
C ASP A 312 25.80 5.29 0.73
N ASN A 313 26.13 5.31 2.02
CA ASN A 313 25.40 4.65 3.08
C ASN A 313 24.10 5.42 3.36
N TRP A 314 22.96 4.72 3.41
CA TRP A 314 21.65 5.34 3.66
C TRP A 314 21.56 6.06 5.00
N ASP A 315 22.31 5.58 5.98
CA ASP A 315 22.36 6.19 7.29
C ASP A 315 22.98 7.60 7.29
N GLU A 316 23.74 7.95 6.23
CA GLU A 316 24.39 9.27 6.11
C GLU A 316 23.53 10.30 5.34
N ILE A 317 22.53 9.87 4.57
CA ILE A 317 21.72 10.76 3.69
C ILE A 317 20.31 10.98 4.24
N LYS A 318 20.03 10.66 5.51
CA LYS A 318 18.71 10.96 6.10
C LYS A 318 18.51 12.49 6.09
N PRO A 319 17.58 13.03 5.28
CA PRO A 319 17.35 14.46 5.28
C PRO A 319 16.81 14.85 6.66
N ASN A 320 17.43 15.84 7.27
CA ASN A 320 16.94 16.38 8.53
C ASN A 320 15.80 17.35 8.21
N PHE A 321 14.59 16.86 7.95
CA PHE A 321 13.47 17.78 7.75
C PHE A 321 13.17 18.45 9.09
N VAL A 322 13.24 19.78 9.11
CA VAL A 322 12.90 20.58 10.29
C VAL A 322 11.39 20.82 10.23
N ALA A 323 10.67 20.27 11.21
CA ALA A 323 9.21 20.38 11.32
C ALA A 323 8.74 21.78 11.72
#